data_AF-A0A2G2LYL0-F1
#
_entry.id   AF-A0A2G2LYL0-F1
#
_cell.length_a   1.000
_cell.length_b   1.000
_cell.length_c   1.000
_cell.angle_alpha   90.00
_cell.angle_beta   90.00
_cell.angle_gamma   90.00
#
_symmetry.space_group_name_H-M   'P 1'
#
loop_
_entity.id
_entity.type
_entity.pdbx_description
1 polymer ?
#
loop_
_entity_poly.entity_id
_entity_poly.type
_entity_poly.pdbx_seq_one_letter_code
_entity_poly.pdbx_strand_id
1 'polypeptide(L)'
;MTFGPWQFGTTEVIALIQTGAALCIAWWARGSVKEWIKQRATIRKSEVAEKTLALMYEADDVFKDIRSGLYFVPEGESQPTGAVKAKADCERGLDRIQKHYKFFGKVYSHFAITKALLGNNIYAQFKTVLRLRQEIYAAYVARQNYVVANEDEGTDPAKNLQHRYELWDIIYGASDDKDKFYQKYKTALKSLEDELLPMIRGA
;
A
#
# COMPACT_ATOMS: atom_id res chain seq x y z
N MET A 1 26.00 73.62 19.85
CA MET A 1 26.52 72.28 20.18
C MET A 1 27.14 71.71 18.91
N THR A 2 28.45 71.88 18.74
CA THR A 2 29.20 71.36 17.59
C THR A 2 29.58 69.91 17.88
N PHE A 3 29.01 68.97 17.14
CA PHE A 3 29.46 67.57 17.19
C PHE A 3 30.90 67.50 16.68
N GLY A 4 31.82 67.02 17.52
CA GLY A 4 33.24 66.96 17.19
C GLY A 4 33.51 65.96 16.04
N PRO A 5 34.48 66.24 15.15
CA PRO A 5 34.78 65.41 13.97
C PRO A 5 35.13 63.95 14.29
N TRP A 6 35.44 63.64 15.55
CA TRP A 6 35.70 62.28 16.03
C TRP A 6 34.46 61.39 16.16
N GLN A 7 33.26 61.97 16.24
CA GLN A 7 32.02 61.16 16.33
C GLN A 7 31.56 60.61 14.98
N PHE A 8 31.96 61.22 13.86
CA PHE A 8 31.63 60.75 12.51
C PHE A 8 32.34 59.43 12.17
N GLY A 9 33.61 59.26 12.59
CA GLY A 9 34.35 58.02 12.30
C GLY A 9 33.84 56.81 13.10
N THR A 10 33.36 57.00 14.33
CA THR A 10 32.90 55.90 15.17
C THR A 10 31.55 55.32 14.74
N THR A 11 30.63 56.16 14.25
CA THR A 11 29.30 55.70 13.81
C THR A 11 29.36 54.90 12.52
N GLU A 12 30.24 55.29 11.59
CA GLU A 12 30.48 54.56 10.33
C GLU A 12 31.09 53.17 10.59
N VAL A 13 32.04 53.07 11.52
CA VAL A 13 32.65 51.79 11.92
C VAL A 13 31.60 50.87 12.57
N ILE A 14 30.74 51.41 13.45
CA ILE A 14 29.66 50.64 14.06
C ILE A 14 28.67 50.13 13.00
N ALA A 15 28.30 50.96 12.03
CA ALA A 15 27.40 50.57 10.93
C ALA A 15 27.99 49.47 10.05
N LEU A 16 29.30 49.53 9.75
CA LEU A 16 30.00 48.47 9.02
C LEU A 16 30.00 47.14 9.80
N ILE A 17 30.27 47.19 11.11
CA ILE A 17 30.25 45.99 11.96
C ILE A 17 28.83 45.40 12.02
N GLN A 18 27.80 46.23 12.18
CA GLN A 18 26.41 45.77 12.18
C GLN A 18 26.00 45.14 10.85
N THR A 19 26.42 45.73 9.74
CA THR A 19 26.15 45.19 8.40
C THR A 19 26.86 43.84 8.20
N GLY A 20 28.13 43.74 8.62
CA GLY A 20 28.89 42.49 8.60
C GLY A 20 28.25 41.40 9.46
N ALA A 21 27.82 41.74 10.68
CA ALA A 21 27.12 40.81 11.57
C ALA A 21 25.78 40.34 10.96
N ALA A 22 25.01 41.26 10.36
CA ALA A 22 23.76 40.93 9.68
C ALA A 22 23.98 39.96 8.50
N LEU A 23 25.04 40.14 7.71
CA LEU A 23 25.41 39.23 6.62
C LEU A 23 25.81 37.84 7.15
N CYS A 24 26.59 37.77 8.23
CA CYS A 24 26.95 36.50 8.86
C CYS A 24 25.71 35.75 9.40
N ILE A 25 24.80 36.46 10.06
CA ILE A 25 23.52 35.89 10.54
C ILE A 25 22.67 35.40 9.37
N ALA A 26 22.55 36.19 8.29
CA ALA A 26 21.80 35.79 7.11
C ALA A 26 22.40 34.55 6.42
N TRP A 27 23.73 34.45 6.37
CA TRP A 27 24.42 33.27 5.85
C TRP A 27 24.15 32.03 6.70
N TRP A 28 24.25 32.17 8.02
CA TRP A 28 23.98 31.08 8.95
C TRP A 28 22.52 30.62 8.88
N ALA A 29 21.57 31.58 8.88
CA ALA A 29 20.15 31.30 8.72
C ALA A 29 19.83 30.54 7.42
N ARG A 30 20.50 30.89 6.31
CA ARG A 30 20.35 30.15 5.04
C ARG A 30 20.80 28.68 5.15
N GLY A 31 21.85 28.40 5.92
CA GLY A 31 22.28 27.03 6.22
C GLY A 31 21.21 26.26 7.01
N SER A 32 20.76 26.85 8.11
CA SER A 32 19.76 26.25 9.00
C SER A 32 18.43 25.97 8.29
N VAL A 33 17.98 26.85 7.39
CA VAL A 33 16.75 26.63 6.60
C VAL A 33 16.89 25.42 5.66
N LYS A 34 18.04 25.23 5.02
CA LYS A 34 18.26 24.07 4.14
C LYS A 34 18.26 22.76 4.92
N GLU A 35 18.93 22.75 6.08
CA GLU A 35 18.93 21.58 6.97
C GLU A 35 17.53 21.27 7.48
N TRP A 36 16.78 22.29 7.89
CA TRP A 36 15.39 22.12 8.33
C TRP A 36 14.50 21.55 7.22
N ILE A 37 14.62 22.04 5.98
CA ILE A 37 13.87 21.49 4.83
C ILE A 37 14.24 20.01 4.62
N LYS A 38 15.52 19.65 4.69
CA LYS A 38 15.99 18.28 4.54
C LYS A 38 15.46 17.37 5.65
N GLN A 39 15.51 17.83 6.90
CA GLN A 39 14.97 17.11 8.06
C GLN A 39 13.46 16.88 7.87
N ARG A 40 12.71 17.94 7.53
CA ARG A 40 11.26 17.83 7.30
C ARG A 40 10.91 16.88 6.16
N ALA A 41 11.68 16.89 5.07
CA ALA A 41 11.50 15.95 3.98
C ALA A 41 11.80 14.50 4.40
N THR A 42 12.80 14.29 5.27
CA THR A 42 13.17 12.98 5.80
C THR A 42 12.07 12.43 6.70
N ILE A 43 11.60 13.23 7.66
CA ILE A 43 10.46 12.90 8.53
C ILE A 43 9.22 12.57 7.69
N ARG A 44 8.92 13.38 6.67
CA ARG A 44 7.76 13.12 5.83
C ARG A 44 7.87 11.80 5.05
N LYS A 45 9.07 11.44 4.62
CA LYS A 45 9.31 10.15 3.95
C LYS A 45 9.16 8.99 4.92
N SER A 46 9.66 9.09 6.15
CA SER A 46 9.51 8.03 7.15
C SER A 46 8.05 7.82 7.57
N GLU A 47 7.29 8.89 7.80
CA GLU A 47 5.84 8.82 8.07
C GLU A 47 5.08 8.08 6.95
N VAL A 48 5.41 8.40 5.70
CA VAL A 48 4.76 7.78 4.53
C VAL A 48 5.21 6.33 4.38
N ALA A 49 6.47 6.02 4.67
CA ALA A 49 6.98 4.66 4.68
C ALA A 49 6.28 3.79 5.73
N GLU A 50 6.15 4.31 6.96
CA GLU A 50 5.44 3.64 8.05
C GLU A 50 3.97 3.38 7.69
N LYS A 51 3.28 4.40 7.19
CA LYS A 51 1.88 4.28 6.77
C LYS A 51 1.71 3.31 5.60
N THR A 52 2.64 3.31 4.65
CA THR A 52 2.65 2.37 3.53
C THR A 52 2.76 0.95 4.06
N LEU A 53 3.71 0.69 4.97
CA LEU A 53 3.94 -0.63 5.54
C LEU A 53 2.74 -1.12 6.38
N ALA A 54 2.17 -0.24 7.21
CA ALA A 54 0.97 -0.53 7.99
C ALA A 54 -0.22 -0.92 7.09
N LEU A 55 -0.42 -0.22 5.96
CA LEU A 55 -1.44 -0.58 4.97
C LEU A 55 -1.19 -1.94 4.34
N MET A 56 0.06 -2.35 4.14
CA MET A 56 0.36 -3.68 3.63
C MET A 56 0.05 -4.74 4.67
N TYR A 57 0.46 -4.57 5.94
CA TYR A 57 0.07 -5.52 6.98
C TYR A 57 -1.46 -5.64 7.12
N GLU A 58 -2.19 -4.53 7.07
CA GLU A 58 -3.67 -4.55 7.05
C GLU A 58 -4.22 -5.28 5.79
N ALA A 59 -3.54 -5.18 4.65
CA ALA A 59 -3.92 -5.89 3.42
C ALA A 59 -3.78 -7.41 3.55
N ASP A 60 -2.81 -7.89 4.34
CA ASP A 60 -2.62 -9.33 4.60
C ASP A 60 -3.87 -9.94 5.23
N ASP A 61 -4.36 -9.30 6.29
CA ASP A 61 -5.56 -9.73 7.00
C ASP A 61 -6.81 -9.64 6.11
N VAL A 62 -6.92 -8.58 5.30
CA VAL A 62 -8.01 -8.41 4.33
C VAL A 62 -7.98 -9.51 3.28
N PHE A 63 -6.82 -9.90 2.76
CA PHE A 63 -6.73 -11.01 1.82
C PHE A 63 -7.14 -12.34 2.45
N LYS A 64 -6.72 -12.60 3.70
CA LYS A 64 -7.14 -13.80 4.43
C LYS A 64 -8.66 -13.85 4.64
N ASP A 65 -9.28 -12.72 4.99
CA ASP A 65 -10.74 -12.63 5.13
C ASP A 65 -11.48 -12.87 3.81
N ILE A 66 -11.02 -12.22 2.73
CA ILE A 66 -11.59 -12.40 1.38
C ILE A 66 -11.49 -13.85 0.93
N ARG A 67 -10.33 -14.49 1.14
CA ARG A 67 -10.03 -15.85 0.69
C ARG A 67 -10.51 -16.94 1.65
N SER A 68 -11.06 -16.56 2.80
CA SER A 68 -11.55 -17.53 3.78
C SER A 68 -12.70 -18.34 3.21
N GLY A 69 -12.59 -19.68 3.23
CA GLY A 69 -13.71 -20.56 2.86
C GLY A 69 -14.83 -20.62 3.91
N LEU A 70 -14.58 -20.08 5.11
CA LEU A 70 -15.51 -20.18 6.23
C LEU A 70 -16.60 -19.13 6.10
N TYR A 71 -17.87 -19.55 6.16
CA TYR A 71 -19.01 -18.65 6.25
C TYR A 71 -19.97 -19.15 7.33
N PHE A 72 -20.60 -18.20 8.02
CA PHE A 72 -21.66 -18.51 8.97
C PHE A 72 -22.93 -18.87 8.19
N VAL A 73 -23.52 -20.03 8.50
CA VAL A 73 -24.85 -20.42 8.05
C VAL A 73 -25.78 -20.24 9.24
N PRO A 74 -26.81 -19.40 9.16
CA PRO A 74 -27.81 -19.28 10.22
C PRO A 74 -28.40 -20.64 10.56
N GLU A 75 -28.57 -20.92 11.86
CA GLU A 75 -29.27 -22.13 12.30
C GLU A 75 -30.69 -22.18 11.70
N GLY A 76 -31.02 -23.29 11.04
CA GLY A 76 -32.33 -23.51 10.42
C GLY A 76 -32.37 -23.34 8.90
N GLU A 77 -31.34 -22.78 8.26
CA GLU A 77 -31.27 -22.73 6.79
C GLU A 77 -30.62 -24.01 6.22
N SER A 78 -31.29 -24.63 5.25
CA SER A 78 -30.72 -25.75 4.50
C SER A 78 -29.58 -25.24 3.63
N GLN A 79 -28.39 -25.86 3.72
CA GLN A 79 -27.29 -25.49 2.84
C GLN A 79 -27.71 -25.74 1.38
N PRO A 80 -27.57 -24.75 0.48
CA PRO A 80 -27.75 -25.02 -0.94
C PRO A 80 -26.76 -26.10 -1.38
N THR A 81 -27.17 -26.94 -2.34
CA THR A 81 -26.36 -28.04 -2.88
C THR A 81 -26.09 -27.83 -4.36
N GLY A 82 -25.09 -28.53 -4.91
CA GLY A 82 -24.77 -28.50 -6.34
C GLY A 82 -24.38 -27.11 -6.87
N ALA A 83 -24.89 -26.77 -8.05
CA ALA A 83 -24.60 -25.50 -8.74
C ALA A 83 -25.07 -24.26 -7.95
N VAL A 84 -26.21 -24.38 -7.25
CA VAL A 84 -26.75 -23.29 -6.40
C VAL A 84 -25.77 -22.94 -5.28
N LYS A 85 -25.13 -23.94 -4.67
CA LYS A 85 -24.08 -23.72 -3.67
C LYS A 85 -22.88 -22.99 -4.26
N ALA A 86 -22.40 -23.46 -5.41
CA ALA A 86 -21.22 -22.91 -6.05
C ALA A 86 -21.43 -21.45 -6.47
N LYS A 87 -22.62 -21.10 -6.94
CA LYS A 87 -23.01 -19.71 -7.24
C LYS A 87 -23.05 -18.84 -5.99
N ALA A 88 -23.74 -19.29 -4.94
CA ALA A 88 -23.82 -18.58 -3.67
C ALA A 88 -22.42 -18.36 -3.03
N ASP A 89 -21.53 -19.34 -3.12
CA ASP A 89 -20.16 -19.22 -2.63
C ASP A 89 -19.35 -18.17 -3.40
N CYS A 90 -19.58 -18.01 -4.71
CA CYS A 90 -18.95 -16.96 -5.51
C CYS A 90 -19.49 -15.59 -5.15
N GLU A 91 -20.81 -15.45 -5.05
CA GLU A 91 -21.48 -14.19 -4.66
C GLU A 91 -21.00 -13.70 -3.30
N ARG A 92 -20.91 -14.60 -2.30
CA ARG A 92 -20.37 -14.28 -0.98
C ARG A 92 -18.91 -13.81 -1.04
N GLY A 93 -18.09 -14.44 -1.88
CA GLY A 93 -16.70 -14.02 -2.08
C GLY A 93 -16.59 -12.61 -2.66
N LEU A 94 -17.42 -12.31 -3.67
CA LEU A 94 -17.51 -10.98 -4.26
C LEU A 94 -18.02 -9.94 -3.24
N ASP A 95 -18.99 -10.30 -2.40
CA ASP A 95 -19.48 -9.44 -1.32
C ASP A 95 -18.38 -9.10 -0.30
N ARG A 96 -17.49 -10.05 0.03
CA ARG A 96 -16.33 -9.77 0.89
C ARG A 96 -15.36 -8.81 0.25
N ILE A 97 -15.07 -8.98 -1.05
CA ILE A 97 -14.25 -8.02 -1.79
C ILE A 97 -14.89 -6.62 -1.74
N GLN A 98 -16.21 -6.55 -1.89
CA GLN A 98 -16.97 -5.30 -1.86
C GLN A 98 -17.00 -4.66 -0.46
N LYS A 99 -17.12 -5.46 0.60
CA LYS A 99 -17.03 -5.01 2.01
C LYS A 99 -15.73 -4.25 2.27
N HIS A 100 -14.64 -4.70 1.65
CA HIS A 100 -13.31 -4.07 1.78
C HIS A 100 -13.00 -3.02 0.71
N TYR A 101 -13.99 -2.58 -0.08
CA TYR A 101 -13.79 -1.55 -1.11
C TYR A 101 -13.18 -0.25 -0.56
N LYS A 102 -13.64 0.21 0.61
CA LYS A 102 -13.11 1.43 1.26
C LYS A 102 -11.64 1.28 1.63
N PHE A 103 -11.23 0.10 2.11
CA PHE A 103 -9.83 -0.20 2.41
C PHE A 103 -8.97 -0.12 1.14
N PHE A 104 -9.38 -0.78 0.06
CA PHE A 104 -8.63 -0.71 -1.20
C PHE A 104 -8.63 0.70 -1.82
N GLY A 105 -9.68 1.50 -1.59
CA GLY A 105 -9.69 2.93 -1.94
C GLY A 105 -8.64 3.74 -1.16
N LYS A 106 -8.48 3.46 0.15
CA LYS A 106 -7.42 4.03 0.99
C LYS A 106 -6.03 3.62 0.49
N VAL A 107 -5.83 2.34 0.16
CA VAL A 107 -4.60 1.84 -0.46
C VAL A 107 -4.31 2.56 -1.78
N TYR A 108 -5.30 2.68 -2.67
CA TYR A 108 -5.16 3.34 -3.97
C TYR A 108 -4.86 4.84 -3.86
N SER A 109 -5.50 5.55 -2.92
CA SER A 109 -5.19 6.97 -2.70
C SER A 109 -3.78 7.19 -2.13
N HIS A 110 -3.27 6.25 -1.31
CA HIS A 110 -1.92 6.31 -0.80
C HIS A 110 -0.85 6.08 -1.88
N PHE A 111 -1.19 5.31 -2.91
CA PHE A 111 -0.32 4.95 -4.04
C PHE A 111 0.39 6.15 -4.70
N ALA A 112 -0.34 7.23 -4.96
CA ALA A 112 0.22 8.41 -5.61
C ALA A 112 1.27 9.10 -4.73
N ILE A 113 1.03 9.15 -3.43
CA ILE A 113 1.92 9.75 -2.44
C ILE A 113 3.18 8.90 -2.29
N THR A 114 3.02 7.58 -2.16
CA THR A 114 4.12 6.61 -2.10
C THR A 114 5.03 6.75 -3.33
N LYS A 115 4.46 6.81 -4.54
CA LYS A 115 5.24 7.00 -5.78
C LYS A 115 6.05 8.30 -5.76
N ALA A 116 5.43 9.41 -5.36
CA ALA A 116 6.06 10.73 -5.39
C ALA A 116 7.20 10.87 -4.39
N LEU A 117 7.08 10.28 -3.19
CA LEU A 117 8.03 10.47 -2.10
C LEU A 117 9.08 9.37 -1.99
N LEU A 118 8.71 8.13 -2.31
CA LEU A 118 9.53 6.94 -2.05
C LEU A 118 10.09 6.31 -3.34
N GLY A 119 9.55 6.69 -4.51
CA GLY A 119 10.10 6.30 -5.81
C GLY A 119 9.44 5.07 -6.46
N ASN A 120 9.98 4.68 -7.61
CA ASN A 120 9.34 3.69 -8.49
C ASN A 120 9.47 2.23 -8.03
N ASN A 121 10.46 1.91 -7.20
CA ASN A 121 10.69 0.52 -6.78
C ASN A 121 9.64 0.07 -5.76
N ILE A 122 9.50 0.82 -4.67
CA ILE A 122 8.42 0.68 -3.67
C ILE A 122 7.05 0.70 -4.35
N TYR A 123 6.87 1.59 -5.32
CA TYR A 123 5.66 1.67 -6.13
C TYR A 123 5.33 0.36 -6.88
N ALA A 124 6.34 -0.32 -7.43
CA ALA A 124 6.13 -1.57 -8.17
C ALA A 124 5.60 -2.68 -7.24
N GLN A 125 6.15 -2.80 -6.03
CA GLN A 125 5.69 -3.78 -5.04
C GLN A 125 4.28 -3.46 -4.55
N PHE A 126 3.98 -2.19 -4.30
CA PHE A 126 2.65 -1.74 -3.92
C PHE A 126 1.61 -2.02 -5.02
N LYS A 127 2.00 -1.87 -6.30
CA LYS A 127 1.15 -2.21 -7.45
C LYS A 127 0.87 -3.71 -7.54
N THR A 128 1.83 -4.57 -7.14
CA THR A 128 1.63 -6.02 -7.09
C THR A 128 0.48 -6.39 -6.15
N VAL A 129 0.38 -5.75 -4.98
CA VAL A 129 -0.73 -5.96 -4.03
C VAL A 129 -2.09 -5.64 -4.65
N LEU A 130 -2.21 -4.51 -5.36
CA LEU A 130 -3.45 -4.15 -6.07
C LEU A 130 -3.79 -5.14 -7.20
N ARG A 131 -2.77 -5.68 -7.90
CA ARG A 131 -2.97 -6.72 -8.91
C ARG A 131 -3.48 -8.02 -8.30
N LEU A 132 -2.95 -8.42 -7.14
CA LEU A 132 -3.39 -9.63 -6.43
C LEU A 132 -4.87 -9.55 -6.04
N ARG A 133 -5.37 -8.38 -5.61
CA ARG A 133 -6.82 -8.16 -5.42
C ARG A 133 -7.61 -8.41 -6.71
N GLN A 134 -7.12 -7.90 -7.84
CA GLN A 134 -7.77 -8.10 -9.13
C GLN A 134 -7.72 -9.56 -9.59
N GLU A 135 -6.63 -10.29 -9.29
CA GLU A 135 -6.51 -11.73 -9.55
C GLU A 135 -7.60 -12.51 -8.79
N ILE A 136 -7.83 -12.21 -7.50
CA ILE A 136 -8.90 -12.85 -6.71
C ILE A 136 -10.28 -12.52 -7.30
N TYR A 137 -10.54 -11.25 -7.59
CA TYR A 137 -11.82 -10.83 -8.16
C TYR A 137 -12.09 -11.53 -9.50
N ALA A 138 -11.10 -11.56 -10.40
CA ALA A 138 -11.19 -12.25 -11.67
C ALA A 138 -11.41 -13.75 -11.49
N ALA A 139 -10.78 -14.37 -10.49
CA ALA A 139 -10.98 -15.80 -10.19
C ALA A 139 -12.43 -16.10 -9.74
N TYR A 140 -13.02 -15.25 -8.89
CA TYR A 140 -14.42 -15.40 -8.50
C TYR A 140 -15.38 -15.24 -9.69
N VAL A 141 -15.17 -14.22 -10.53
CA VAL A 141 -16.00 -13.99 -11.72
C VAL A 141 -15.85 -15.15 -12.71
N ALA A 142 -14.62 -15.62 -12.96
CA ALA A 142 -14.36 -16.77 -13.82
C ALA A 142 -15.04 -18.03 -13.29
N ARG A 143 -14.96 -18.29 -11.97
CA ARG A 143 -15.66 -19.42 -11.34
C ARG A 143 -17.18 -19.29 -11.47
N GLN A 144 -17.75 -18.11 -11.26
CA GLN A 144 -19.18 -17.88 -11.40
C GLN A 144 -19.65 -18.16 -12.83
N ASN A 145 -18.94 -17.63 -13.83
CA ASN A 145 -19.24 -17.88 -15.25
C ASN A 145 -19.08 -19.36 -15.61
N TYR A 146 -18.07 -20.03 -15.07
CA TYR A 146 -17.84 -21.46 -15.29
C TYR A 146 -18.98 -22.31 -14.71
N VAL A 147 -19.47 -21.99 -13.51
CA VAL A 147 -20.61 -22.67 -12.89
C VAL A 147 -21.88 -22.51 -13.73
N VAL A 148 -22.09 -21.33 -14.33
CA VAL A 148 -23.23 -21.06 -15.22
C VAL A 148 -23.10 -21.79 -16.56
N ALA A 149 -21.89 -21.87 -17.14
CA ALA A 149 -21.67 -22.45 -18.46
C ALA A 149 -21.62 -23.99 -18.51
N ASN A 150 -21.17 -24.66 -17.43
CA ASN A 150 -21.03 -26.12 -17.40
C ASN A 150 -22.31 -26.87 -16.97
N GLU A 151 -23.44 -26.20 -16.86
CA GLU A 151 -24.74 -26.88 -16.78
C GLU A 151 -25.15 -27.49 -18.15
N ASP A 152 -24.54 -27.06 -19.27
CA ASP A 152 -25.04 -27.40 -20.61
C ASP A 152 -24.13 -28.26 -21.54
N GLU A 153 -22.79 -28.36 -21.41
CA GLU A 153 -21.99 -28.96 -22.52
C GLU A 153 -20.77 -29.83 -22.17
N GLY A 154 -20.59 -30.89 -22.97
CA GLY A 154 -19.56 -31.95 -22.91
C GLY A 154 -18.13 -31.50 -23.22
N THR A 155 -17.57 -30.65 -22.38
CA THR A 155 -16.14 -30.31 -22.40
C THR A 155 -15.28 -31.45 -21.83
N ASP A 156 -14.03 -31.53 -22.28
CA ASP A 156 -13.02 -32.48 -21.78
C ASP A 156 -12.87 -32.38 -20.24
N PRO A 157 -13.25 -33.42 -19.49
CA PRO A 157 -13.33 -33.38 -18.04
C PRO A 157 -11.97 -33.12 -17.37
N ALA A 158 -10.85 -33.47 -18.03
CA ALA A 158 -9.51 -33.28 -17.47
C ALA A 158 -9.09 -31.80 -17.46
N LYS A 159 -9.30 -31.08 -18.57
CA LYS A 159 -9.00 -29.63 -18.65
C LYS A 159 -9.90 -28.81 -17.74
N ASN A 160 -11.16 -29.20 -17.65
CA ASN A 160 -12.14 -28.62 -16.74
C ASN A 160 -11.72 -28.77 -15.28
N LEU A 161 -11.20 -29.94 -14.90
CA LEU A 161 -10.73 -30.18 -13.54
C LEU A 161 -9.49 -29.33 -13.19
N GLN A 162 -8.51 -29.24 -14.10
CA GLN A 162 -7.32 -28.43 -13.87
C GLN A 162 -7.65 -26.95 -13.68
N HIS A 163 -8.46 -26.37 -14.57
CA HIS A 163 -8.85 -24.97 -14.48
C HIS A 163 -9.58 -24.66 -13.17
N ARG A 164 -10.43 -25.59 -12.69
CA ARG A 164 -11.10 -25.46 -11.39
C ARG A 164 -10.11 -25.42 -10.22
N TYR A 165 -9.09 -26.28 -10.23
CA TYR A 165 -8.07 -26.26 -9.18
C TYR A 165 -7.25 -24.97 -9.19
N GLU A 166 -6.90 -24.44 -10.36
CA GLU A 166 -6.21 -23.16 -10.48
C GLU A 166 -7.02 -21.99 -9.88
N LEU A 167 -8.34 -21.96 -10.15
CA LEU A 167 -9.23 -20.96 -9.54
C LEU A 167 -9.36 -21.16 -8.03
N TRP A 168 -9.46 -22.40 -7.56
CA TRP A 168 -9.56 -22.71 -6.13
C TRP A 168 -8.29 -22.35 -5.36
N ASP A 169 -7.11 -22.57 -5.92
CA ASP A 169 -5.85 -22.17 -5.30
C ASP A 169 -5.80 -20.65 -5.08
N ILE A 170 -6.27 -19.86 -6.05
CA ILE A 170 -6.34 -18.40 -5.91
C ILE A 170 -7.39 -18.02 -4.86
N ILE A 171 -8.58 -18.63 -4.90
CA ILE A 171 -9.72 -18.22 -4.07
C ILE A 171 -9.59 -18.69 -2.61
N TYR A 172 -9.19 -19.94 -2.38
CA TYR A 172 -9.24 -20.61 -1.07
C TYR A 172 -7.89 -21.18 -0.61
N GLY A 173 -6.79 -20.76 -1.23
CA GLY A 173 -5.45 -21.20 -0.83
C GLY A 173 -5.18 -20.95 0.67
N ALA A 174 -4.45 -21.88 1.29
CA ALA A 174 -4.25 -21.93 2.74
C ALA A 174 -3.43 -20.76 3.31
N SER A 175 -2.97 -19.82 2.47
CA SER A 175 -2.10 -18.70 2.88
C SER A 175 -0.83 -19.21 3.60
N ASP A 176 -0.30 -20.33 3.13
CA ASP A 176 0.92 -20.96 3.63
C ASP A 176 2.07 -20.78 2.64
N ASP A 177 3.21 -21.44 2.89
CA ASP A 177 4.37 -21.36 2.01
C ASP A 177 4.23 -22.21 0.73
N LYS A 178 3.13 -22.94 0.54
CA LYS A 178 2.86 -23.70 -0.70
C LYS A 178 1.92 -22.94 -1.63
N ASP A 179 1.14 -22.01 -1.07
CA ASP A 179 0.23 -21.14 -1.79
C ASP A 179 0.98 -20.12 -2.67
N LYS A 180 0.98 -20.35 -3.99
CA LYS A 180 1.64 -19.48 -4.98
C LYS A 180 1.14 -18.04 -4.93
N PHE A 181 -0.16 -17.83 -4.67
CA PHE A 181 -0.71 -16.47 -4.54
C PHE A 181 -0.10 -15.78 -3.33
N TYR A 182 -0.07 -16.48 -2.19
CA TYR A 182 0.44 -15.92 -0.95
C TYR A 182 1.96 -15.72 -0.97
N GLN A 183 2.70 -16.58 -1.66
CA GLN A 183 4.14 -16.38 -1.92
C GLN A 183 4.40 -15.08 -2.70
N LYS A 184 3.61 -14.78 -3.73
CA LYS A 184 3.72 -13.49 -4.45
C LYS A 184 3.50 -12.31 -3.50
N TYR A 185 2.48 -12.40 -2.66
CA TYR A 185 2.18 -11.38 -1.67
C TYR A 185 3.32 -11.20 -0.66
N LYS A 186 3.77 -12.28 -0.01
CA LYS A 186 4.89 -12.30 0.93
C LYS A 186 6.17 -11.74 0.32
N THR A 187 6.46 -12.08 -0.93
CA THR A 187 7.65 -11.56 -1.63
C THR A 187 7.58 -10.06 -1.84
N ALA A 188 6.41 -9.55 -2.23
CA ALA A 188 6.18 -8.11 -2.37
C ALA A 188 6.25 -7.38 -1.02
N LEU A 189 5.63 -7.95 0.03
CA LEU A 189 5.67 -7.43 1.39
C LEU A 189 7.11 -7.38 1.93
N LYS A 190 7.86 -8.47 1.79
CA LYS A 190 9.27 -8.52 2.22
C LYS A 190 10.13 -7.50 1.47
N SER A 191 9.93 -7.36 0.16
CA SER A 191 10.64 -6.33 -0.61
C SER A 191 10.31 -4.92 -0.11
N LEU A 192 9.05 -4.67 0.27
CA LEU A 192 8.66 -3.41 0.90
C LEU A 192 9.28 -3.23 2.29
N GLU A 193 9.33 -4.27 3.11
CA GLU A 193 10.01 -4.23 4.42
C GLU A 193 11.49 -3.89 4.28
N ASP A 194 12.20 -4.57 3.37
CA ASP A 194 13.62 -4.38 3.12
C ASP A 194 13.94 -2.94 2.67
N GLU A 195 13.04 -2.31 1.92
CA GLU A 195 13.20 -0.92 1.45
C GLU A 195 12.70 0.14 2.43
N LEU A 196 11.58 -0.11 3.13
CA LEU A 196 10.91 0.88 3.98
C LEU A 196 11.45 0.89 5.41
N LEU A 197 11.81 -0.26 5.99
CA LEU A 197 12.30 -0.32 7.37
C LEU A 197 13.56 0.51 7.60
N PRO A 198 14.56 0.55 6.68
CA PRO A 198 15.70 1.45 6.83
C PRO A 198 15.29 2.92 6.85
N MET A 199 14.29 3.32 6.04
CA MET A 199 13.79 4.70 6.01
C MET A 199 13.04 5.07 7.29
N ILE A 200 12.34 4.11 7.91
CA ILE A 200 11.62 4.31 9.17
C ILE A 200 12.59 4.37 10.34
N ARG A 201 13.56 3.45 10.41
CA ARG A 201 14.52 3.35 11.53
C ARG A 201 15.63 4.39 11.49
N GLY A 202 15.97 4.89 10.30
CA GLY A 202 17.03 5.87 10.10
C GLY A 202 16.55 7.34 10.13
N ALA A 203 15.27 7.57 10.39
CA ALA A 203 14.66 8.90 10.47
C ALA A 203 14.56 9.43 11.90
#